data_AF-A0A1H9RLC0-F1
#
_entry.id   AF-A0A1H9RLC0-F1
#
_cell.length_a   1.000
_cell.length_b   1.000
_cell.length_c   1.000
_cell.angle_alpha   90.00
_cell.angle_beta   90.00
_cell.angle_gamma   90.00
#
_symmetry.space_group_name_H-M   'P 1'
#
loop_
_entity.id
_entity.type
_entity.pdbx_description
1 polymer ?
#
loop_
_entity_poly.entity_id
_entity_poly.type
_entity_poly.pdbx_seq_one_letter_code
_entity_poly.pdbx_strand_id
1 'polypeptide(L)'
;MQFAVMLPDLSSVDFVDFRDRRLKVVSPGTVLREFNLLNHAINVAIDEWGWLSENPLKSVKRPKPPSARDRRLYQDEIDRLLYALGYEFDIKPGMVSARVGCVMLFAIETAMRAGEICGLTWRDVDLDVRVAFLTKTKNGFSRKVPLSV
;
A
#
# COMPACT_ATOMS: atom_id res chain seq x y z
N MET A 1 -13.56 2.72 32.33
CA MET A 1 -14.60 3.61 31.79
C MET A 1 -13.98 4.46 30.71
N GLN A 2 -14.47 4.35 29.48
CA GLN A 2 -14.03 5.17 28.37
C GLN A 2 -14.85 6.45 28.43
N PHE A 3 -14.28 7.52 28.97
CA PHE A 3 -14.91 8.83 28.92
C PHE A 3 -14.78 9.33 27.49
N ALA A 4 -15.92 9.42 26.78
CA ALA A 4 -15.98 10.18 25.55
C ALA A 4 -15.65 11.63 25.89
N VAL A 5 -14.69 12.22 25.17
CA VAL A 5 -14.33 13.63 25.30
C VAL A 5 -15.20 14.39 24.31
N MET A 6 -15.84 15.48 24.76
CA MET A 6 -16.59 16.33 23.85
C MET A 6 -15.62 16.98 22.86
N LEU A 7 -16.07 17.16 21.62
CA LEU A 7 -15.22 17.73 20.56
C LEU A 7 -14.54 19.05 20.95
N PRO A 8 -15.24 20.03 21.59
CA PRO A 8 -14.62 21.29 22.02
C PRO A 8 -13.57 21.15 23.14
N ASP A 9 -13.64 20.06 23.90
CA ASP A 9 -12.75 19.81 25.04
C ASP A 9 -11.51 18.99 24.64
N LEU A 10 -11.41 18.59 23.36
CA LEU A 10 -10.26 17.84 22.87
C LEU A 10 -8.98 18.65 22.97
N SER A 11 -8.00 18.06 23.65
CA SER A 11 -6.71 18.66 23.90
C SER A 11 -5.58 17.82 23.29
N SER A 12 -4.38 18.39 23.24
CA SER A 12 -3.19 17.64 22.81
C SER A 12 -2.90 16.42 23.70
N VAL A 13 -3.32 16.45 24.98
CA VAL A 13 -3.13 15.35 25.95
C VAL A 13 -3.91 14.11 25.52
N ASP A 14 -5.15 14.28 25.03
CA ASP A 14 -5.98 13.17 24.58
C ASP A 14 -5.34 12.41 23.41
N PHE A 15 -4.70 13.13 22.50
CA PHE A 15 -3.97 12.53 21.36
C PHE A 15 -2.64 11.90 21.78
N VAL A 16 -1.95 12.45 22.79
CA VAL A 16 -0.76 11.83 23.37
C VAL A 16 -1.12 10.50 24.03
N ASP A 17 -2.17 10.48 24.85
CA ASP A 17 -2.66 9.28 25.51
C ASP A 17 -3.18 8.25 24.50
N PHE A 18 -3.88 8.69 23.45
CA PHE A 18 -4.27 7.83 22.34
C PHE A 18 -3.04 7.22 21.67
N ARG A 19 -2.05 8.02 21.27
CA ARG A 19 -0.80 7.55 20.64
C ARG A 19 -0.12 6.49 21.49
N ASP A 20 0.09 6.78 22.77
CA ASP A 20 0.89 5.94 23.66
C ASP A 20 0.17 4.62 23.99
N ARG A 21 -1.17 4.63 24.08
CA ARG A 21 -1.95 3.40 24.17
C ARG A 21 -1.91 2.59 22.88
N ARG A 22 -2.04 3.23 21.71
CA ARG A 22 -2.02 2.54 20.42
C ARG A 22 -0.65 1.92 20.13
N LEU A 23 0.44 2.61 20.45
CA LEU A 23 1.80 2.09 20.26
C LEU A 23 2.09 0.81 21.07
N LYS A 24 1.28 0.49 22.10
CA LYS A 24 1.38 -0.78 22.84
C LYS A 24 0.78 -1.97 22.09
N VAL A 25 -0.08 -1.74 21.10
CA VAL A 25 -0.87 -2.79 20.44
C VAL A 25 -0.74 -2.80 18.92
N VAL A 26 -0.27 -1.72 18.31
CA VAL A 26 -0.11 -1.61 16.86
C VAL A 26 1.22 -0.94 16.47
N SER A 27 1.61 -1.17 15.21
CA SER A 27 2.83 -0.58 14.66
C SER A 27 2.79 0.96 14.59
N PRO A 28 3.95 1.65 14.63
CA PRO A 28 4.01 3.10 14.42
C PRO A 28 3.36 3.56 13.12
N GLY A 29 3.48 2.77 12.05
CA GLY A 29 2.84 3.06 10.77
C GLY A 29 1.31 3.03 10.83
N THR A 30 0.72 2.20 11.70
CA THR A 30 -0.73 2.19 11.94
C THR A 30 -1.16 3.46 12.66
N VAL A 31 -0.47 3.84 13.74
CA VAL A 31 -0.77 5.06 14.50
C VAL A 31 -0.67 6.30 13.61
N LEU A 32 0.31 6.37 12.72
CA LEU A 32 0.44 7.48 11.75
C LEU A 32 -0.77 7.60 10.82
N ARG A 33 -1.35 6.47 10.37
CA ARG A 33 -2.57 6.50 9.52
C ARG A 33 -3.79 6.96 10.32
N GLU A 34 -3.93 6.49 11.56
CA GLU A 34 -4.99 6.95 12.47
C GLU A 34 -4.87 8.45 12.74
N PHE A 35 -3.66 8.94 12.99
CA PHE A 35 -3.37 10.37 13.14
C PHE A 35 -3.73 11.18 11.89
N ASN A 36 -3.43 10.68 10.69
CA ASN A 36 -3.80 11.36 9.44
C ASN A 36 -5.32 11.48 9.29
N LEU A 37 -6.05 10.41 9.61
CA LEU A 37 -7.52 10.41 9.56
C LEU A 37 -8.09 11.41 10.56
N LEU A 38 -7.66 11.36 11.82
CA LEU A 38 -8.11 12.27 12.87
C LEU A 38 -7.77 13.72 12.54
N ASN A 39 -6.55 13.99 12.06
CA ASN A 39 -6.13 15.32 11.66
C ASN A 39 -7.00 15.88 10.52
N HIS A 40 -7.37 15.04 9.55
CA HIS A 40 -8.27 15.46 8.48
C HIS A 40 -9.68 15.77 9.01
N ALA A 41 -10.25 14.89 9.84
CA ALA A 41 -11.57 15.10 10.42
C ALA A 41 -11.64 16.38 11.27
N ILE A 42 -10.61 16.67 12.07
CA ILE A 42 -10.52 17.90 12.86
C ILE A 42 -10.42 19.13 11.95
N ASN A 43 -9.61 19.06 10.88
CA ASN A 43 -9.53 20.18 9.93
C ASN A 43 -10.87 20.43 9.23
N VAL A 44 -11.63 19.38 8.86
CA VAL A 44 -12.99 19.55 8.32
C VAL A 44 -13.90 20.23 9.35
N ALA A 45 -13.83 19.83 10.62
CA ALA A 45 -14.61 20.45 11.69
C ALA A 45 -14.27 21.94 11.92
N ILE A 46 -13.05 22.36 11.58
CA ILE A 46 -12.62 23.77 11.63
C ILE A 46 -13.06 24.49 10.35
N ASP A 47 -12.58 24.02 9.19
CA ASP A 47 -12.60 24.73 7.92
C ASP A 47 -13.99 24.74 7.27
N GLU A 48 -14.76 23.66 7.43
CA GLU A 48 -16.07 23.50 6.78
C GLU A 48 -17.24 23.69 7.74
N TRP A 49 -17.11 23.23 8.99
CA TRP A 49 -18.23 23.22 9.94
C TRP A 49 -18.17 24.34 10.97
N GLY A 50 -16.99 24.94 11.20
CA GLY A 50 -16.79 25.97 12.21
C GLY A 50 -17.07 25.50 13.65
N TRP A 51 -16.95 24.20 13.93
CA TRP A 51 -17.18 23.62 15.26
C TRP A 51 -15.98 23.76 16.19
N LEU A 52 -14.79 23.92 15.62
CA LEU A 52 -13.54 24.14 16.33
C LEU A 52 -12.81 25.34 15.73
N SER A 53 -12.02 26.02 16.55
CA SER A 53 -11.16 27.13 16.12
C SER A 53 -9.73 26.70 15.83
N GLU A 54 -9.27 25.62 16.44
CA GLU A 54 -7.89 25.14 16.31
C GLU A 54 -7.79 23.62 16.33
N ASN A 55 -6.70 23.11 15.74
CA ASN A 55 -6.44 21.68 15.68
C ASN A 55 -5.46 21.28 16.82
N PRO A 56 -5.95 20.63 17.90
CA PRO A 56 -5.13 20.21 19.03
C PRO A 56 -4.05 19.17 18.66
N LEU A 57 -4.21 18.48 17.53
CA LEU A 57 -3.30 17.45 17.04
C LEU A 57 -2.04 18.05 16.38
N LYS A 58 -2.07 19.34 16.00
CA LYS A 58 -0.97 20.02 15.28
C LYS A 58 0.34 20.02 16.07
N SER A 59 0.28 20.14 17.38
CA SER A 59 1.44 20.21 18.28
C SER A 59 1.90 18.83 18.78
N VAL A 60 1.16 17.77 18.45
CA VAL A 60 1.42 16.42 18.98
C VAL A 60 2.52 15.74 18.17
N LYS A 61 3.61 15.38 18.84
CA LYS A 61 4.72 14.66 18.20
C LYS A 61 4.24 13.29 17.70
N ARG A 62 4.43 13.07 16.40
CA ARG A 62 4.08 11.82 15.73
C ARG A 62 5.14 10.73 15.95
N PRO A 63 4.77 9.44 15.96
CA PRO A 63 5.73 8.35 15.98
C PRO A 63 6.67 8.40 14.79
N LYS A 64 7.91 7.91 14.96
CA LYS A 64 8.84 7.77 13.84
C LYS A 64 8.25 6.78 12.82
N PRO A 65 8.21 7.12 11.52
CA PRO A 65 7.76 6.17 10.50
C PRO A 65 8.69 4.95 10.49
N PRO A 66 8.14 3.76 10.19
CA PRO A 66 8.98 2.58 9.99
C PRO A 66 9.94 2.82 8.82
N SER A 67 11.12 2.20 8.88
CA SER A 67 12.09 2.25 7.78
C SER A 67 11.43 1.77 6.47
N ALA A 68 11.78 2.43 5.37
CA ALA A 68 11.39 1.95 4.06
C ALA A 68 11.95 0.54 3.84
N ARG A 69 11.17 -0.31 3.15
CA ARG A 69 11.67 -1.62 2.70
C ARG A 69 12.54 -1.41 1.47
N ASP A 70 13.81 -1.76 1.56
CA ASP A 70 14.82 -1.64 0.50
C ASP A 70 15.33 -3.00 0.00
N ARG A 71 15.12 -4.07 0.79
CA ARG A 71 15.46 -5.44 0.42
C ARG A 71 14.72 -5.92 -0.83
N ARG A 72 15.49 -6.45 -1.78
CA ARG A 72 15.00 -7.22 -2.94
C ARG A 72 15.25 -8.71 -2.73
N LEU A 73 14.51 -9.55 -3.44
CA LEU A 73 14.78 -10.98 -3.48
C LEU A 73 16.08 -11.24 -4.24
N TYR A 74 16.90 -12.15 -3.72
CA TYR A 74 18.05 -12.69 -4.45
C TYR A 74 17.63 -13.83 -5.37
N GLN A 75 18.48 -14.17 -6.35
CA GLN A 75 18.16 -15.20 -7.34
C GLN A 75 17.88 -16.56 -6.69
N ASP A 76 18.67 -16.96 -5.68
CA ASP A 76 18.47 -18.21 -4.95
C ASP A 76 17.12 -18.26 -4.22
N GLU A 77 16.63 -17.11 -3.73
CA GLU A 77 15.31 -17.02 -3.11
C GLU A 77 14.18 -17.14 -4.14
N ILE A 78 14.36 -16.53 -5.32
CA ILE A 78 13.42 -16.67 -6.44
C ILE A 78 13.33 -18.15 -6.81
N ASP A 79 14.46 -18.83 -7.02
CA ASP A 79 14.51 -20.23 -7.42
C ASP A 79 13.80 -21.13 -6.38
N ARG A 80 14.05 -20.91 -5.08
CA ARG A 80 13.39 -21.64 -4.00
C ARG A 80 11.88 -21.38 -3.94
N LEU A 81 11.44 -20.15 -4.20
CA LEU A 81 10.03 -19.80 -4.28
C LEU A 81 9.35 -20.47 -5.48
N LEU A 82 9.98 -20.47 -6.65
CA LEU A 82 9.45 -21.13 -7.84
C LEU A 82 9.30 -22.64 -7.62
N TYR A 83 10.32 -23.28 -7.04
CA TYR A 83 10.25 -24.69 -6.64
C TYR A 83 9.09 -24.96 -5.69
N ALA A 84 8.95 -24.16 -4.62
CA ALA A 84 7.86 -24.33 -3.65
C ALA A 84 6.47 -24.06 -4.25
N LEU A 85 6.38 -23.19 -5.26
CA LEU A 85 5.14 -22.90 -5.97
C LEU A 85 4.81 -23.93 -7.06
N GLY A 86 5.76 -24.81 -7.41
CA GLY A 86 5.63 -25.79 -8.49
C GLY A 86 5.57 -25.13 -9.87
N TYR A 87 6.26 -24.02 -10.05
CA TYR A 87 6.36 -23.35 -11.35
C TYR A 87 7.59 -23.81 -12.11
N GLU A 88 7.39 -24.19 -13.37
CA GLU A 88 8.44 -24.50 -14.33
C GLU A 88 8.16 -23.71 -15.62
N PHE A 89 9.20 -23.15 -16.24
CA PHE A 89 9.04 -22.19 -17.33
C PHE A 89 8.40 -22.79 -18.58
N ASP A 90 8.80 -24.02 -18.92
CA ASP A 90 8.35 -24.72 -20.13
C ASP A 90 7.06 -25.53 -19.93
N ILE A 91 6.48 -25.50 -18.73
CA ILE A 91 5.28 -26.24 -18.38
C ILE A 91 4.14 -25.28 -18.10
N LYS A 92 3.03 -25.45 -18.83
CA LYS A 92 1.82 -24.66 -18.60
C LYS A 92 1.35 -24.82 -17.13
N PRO A 93 1.23 -23.73 -16.34
CA PRO A 93 0.95 -23.84 -14.92
C PRO A 93 -0.50 -24.29 -14.65
N GLY A 94 -0.67 -25.56 -14.28
CA GLY A 94 -1.97 -26.16 -13.96
C GLY A 94 -2.51 -25.74 -12.58
N MET A 95 -1.63 -25.59 -11.59
CA MET A 95 -2.00 -25.22 -10.22
C MET A 95 -2.07 -23.71 -10.00
N VAL A 96 -2.87 -23.27 -9.02
CA VAL A 96 -2.93 -21.86 -8.61
C VAL A 96 -1.56 -21.36 -8.16
N SER A 97 -0.82 -22.15 -7.36
CA SER A 97 0.52 -21.81 -6.89
C SER A 97 1.51 -21.58 -8.04
N ALA A 98 1.50 -22.47 -9.04
CA ALA A 98 2.36 -22.35 -10.21
C ALA A 98 2.05 -21.06 -11.00
N ARG A 99 0.77 -20.70 -11.13
CA ARG A 99 0.37 -19.42 -11.74
C ARG A 99 0.87 -18.20 -10.94
N VAL A 100 0.88 -18.28 -9.60
CA VAL A 100 1.47 -17.23 -8.76
C VAL A 100 2.97 -17.12 -9.01
N GLY A 101 3.69 -18.23 -9.19
CA GLY A 101 5.10 -18.24 -9.58
C GLY A 101 5.36 -17.53 -10.90
N CYS A 102 4.55 -17.84 -11.92
CA CYS A 102 4.59 -17.14 -13.21
C CYS A 102 4.38 -15.62 -13.08
N VAL A 103 3.33 -15.22 -12.35
CA VAL A 103 2.99 -13.80 -12.12
C VAL A 103 4.07 -13.08 -11.33
N MET A 104 4.73 -13.76 -10.38
CA MET A 104 5.84 -13.21 -9.62
C MET A 104 7.02 -12.84 -10.54
N LEU A 105 7.44 -13.75 -11.44
CA LEU A 105 8.48 -13.45 -12.41
C LEU A 105 8.08 -12.30 -13.33
N PHE A 106 6.85 -12.34 -13.85
CA PHE A 106 6.33 -11.26 -14.68
C PHE A 106 6.37 -9.90 -13.96
N ALA A 107 6.05 -9.86 -12.66
CA ALA A 107 6.12 -8.64 -11.86
C ALA A 107 7.55 -8.14 -11.63
N ILE A 108 8.52 -9.05 -11.48
CA ILE A 108 9.94 -8.71 -11.33
C ILE A 108 10.47 -8.05 -12.60
N GLU A 109 10.16 -8.62 -13.76
CA GLU A 109 10.63 -8.13 -15.07
C GLU A 109 9.96 -6.81 -15.49
N THR A 110 8.66 -6.67 -15.24
CA THR A 110 7.88 -5.52 -15.75
C THR A 110 7.75 -4.37 -14.76
N ALA A 111 8.06 -4.60 -13.48
CA ALA A 111 7.78 -3.68 -12.36
C ALA A 111 6.32 -3.18 -12.31
N MET A 112 5.39 -3.95 -12.89
CA MET A 112 3.96 -3.65 -12.85
C MET A 112 3.39 -3.88 -11.45
N ARG A 113 2.36 -3.11 -11.09
CA ARG A 113 1.64 -3.36 -9.84
C ARG A 113 0.79 -4.61 -9.98
N ALA A 114 0.60 -5.36 -8.89
CA ALA A 114 -0.23 -6.57 -8.90
C ALA A 114 -1.64 -6.34 -9.49
N GLY A 115 -2.30 -5.23 -9.14
CA GLY A 115 -3.61 -4.88 -9.71
C GLY A 115 -3.58 -4.56 -11.21
N GLU A 116 -2.46 -4.01 -11.71
CA GLU A 116 -2.26 -3.77 -13.15
C GLU A 116 -2.08 -5.12 -13.89
N ILE A 117 -1.32 -6.06 -13.31
CA ILE A 117 -1.12 -7.41 -13.87
C ILE A 117 -2.42 -8.19 -13.89
N CYS A 118 -3.15 -8.24 -12.77
CA CYS A 118 -4.41 -8.99 -12.67
C CYS A 118 -5.53 -8.41 -13.54
N GLY A 119 -5.44 -7.13 -13.92
CA GLY A 119 -6.40 -6.48 -14.79
C GLY A 119 -6.05 -6.56 -16.28
N LEU A 120 -4.87 -7.08 -16.63
CA LEU A 120 -4.39 -7.13 -18.01
C LEU A 120 -5.19 -8.15 -18.82
N THR A 121 -5.64 -7.76 -20.02
CA THR A 121 -6.30 -8.67 -20.97
C THR A 121 -5.45 -8.82 -22.23
N TRP A 122 -5.72 -9.85 -23.04
CA TRP A 122 -5.01 -10.04 -24.32
C TRP A 122 -5.16 -8.88 -25.29
N ARG A 123 -6.20 -8.04 -25.16
CA ARG A 123 -6.36 -6.83 -25.98
C ARG A 123 -5.41 -5.71 -25.58
N ASP A 124 -4.89 -5.78 -24.36
CA ASP A 124 -3.94 -4.84 -23.80
C ASP A 124 -2.50 -5.24 -24.11
N VAL A 125 -2.26 -6.36 -24.82
CA VAL A 125 -0.92 -6.87 -25.11
C VAL A 125 -0.73 -6.96 -26.61
N ASP A 126 0.30 -6.27 -27.10
CA ASP A 126 0.77 -6.38 -28.46
C ASP A 126 2.12 -7.12 -28.43
N LEU A 127 2.14 -8.35 -28.91
CA LEU A 127 3.34 -9.19 -28.93
C LEU A 127 4.26 -8.89 -30.12
N ASP A 128 3.75 -8.25 -31.18
CA ASP A 128 4.55 -7.88 -32.35
C ASP A 128 5.50 -6.73 -31.99
N VAL A 129 4.97 -5.71 -31.29
CA VAL A 129 5.81 -4.63 -30.73
C VAL A 129 6.25 -4.87 -29.28
N ARG A 130 5.82 -5.99 -28.67
CA ARG A 130 6.20 -6.42 -27.30
C ARG A 130 5.88 -5.37 -26.23
N VAL A 131 4.63 -4.94 -26.17
CA VAL A 131 4.16 -3.92 -25.23
C VAL A 131 2.87 -4.36 -24.54
N ALA A 132 2.82 -4.16 -23.22
CA ALA A 132 1.57 -4.15 -22.46
C ALA A 132 1.06 -2.72 -22.26
N PHE A 133 -0.21 -2.49 -22.58
CA PHE A 133 -0.90 -1.21 -22.47
C PHE A 133 -1.77 -1.18 -21.22
N LEU A 134 -1.41 -0.37 -20.24
CA LEU A 134 -2.18 -0.25 -19.00
C LEU A 134 -3.21 0.86 -19.14
N THR A 135 -4.48 0.52 -19.32
CA THR A 135 -5.57 1.47 -19.57
C THR A 135 -6.04 2.20 -18.31
N LYS A 136 -5.94 1.55 -17.14
CA LYS A 136 -6.23 2.16 -15.83
C LYS A 136 -5.12 1.82 -14.84
N THR A 137 -4.33 2.82 -14.48
CA THR A 137 -3.40 2.72 -13.34
C THR A 137 -4.01 3.37 -12.11
N LYS A 138 -3.50 3.03 -10.91
CA LYS A 138 -3.91 3.63 -9.64
C LYS A 138 -3.87 5.17 -9.62
N ASN A 139 -3.10 5.79 -10.52
CA ASN A 139 -2.94 7.24 -10.62
C ASN A 139 -3.68 7.85 -11.84
N GLY A 140 -4.50 7.08 -12.56
CA GLY A 140 -5.33 7.57 -13.67
C GLY A 140 -4.62 7.77 -15.01
N PHE A 141 -3.30 7.59 -15.08
CA PHE A 141 -2.56 7.72 -16.35
C PHE A 141 -2.37 6.37 -17.02
N SER A 142 -2.71 6.28 -18.30
CA SER A 142 -2.35 5.14 -19.12
C SER A 142 -0.85 5.11 -19.38
N ARG A 143 -0.23 3.93 -19.35
CA ARG A 143 1.19 3.78 -19.70
C ARG A 143 1.45 2.51 -20.51
N LYS A 144 2.48 2.57 -21.35
CA LYS A 144 3.02 1.42 -22.06
C LYS A 144 4.15 0.82 -21.22
N VAL A 145 4.13 -0.49 -21.05
CA VAL A 145 5.19 -1.26 -20.39
C VAL A 145 5.84 -2.15 -21.44
N PRO A 146 7.13 -1.93 -21.77
CA PRO A 146 7.86 -2.84 -22.64
C PRO A 146 7.91 -4.24 -22.04
N LEU A 147 7.67 -5.25 -22.85
CA LEU A 147 7.88 -6.65 -22.50
C LEU A 147 9.28 -7.05 -22.96
N SER A 148 10.01 -7.73 -22.07
CA SER A 148 11.39 -8.16 -22.28
C SER A 148 11.57 -8.99 -23.56
N VAL A 149 12.81 -9.06 -24.03
CA VAL A 149 13.17 -9.80 -25.25
C VAL A 149 13.13 -11.30 -25.02
#